data_AF-A0A6A6K216-F1
#
_entry.id   AF-A0A6A6K216-F1
#
_cell.length_a   1.000
_cell.length_b   1.000
_cell.length_c   1.000
_cell.angle_alpha   90.00
_cell.angle_beta   90.00
_cell.angle_gamma   90.00
#
_symmetry.space_group_name_H-M   'P 1'
#
loop_
_entity.id
_entity.type
_entity.pdbx_description
1 polymer ?
#
loop_
_entity_poly.entity_id
_entity_poly.type
_entity_poly.pdbx_seq_one_letter_code
_entity_poly.pdbx_strand_id
1 'polypeptide(L)'
;MPLKAAAIVSSTTAEKPQKRYPGEAKGFVEEMRFVAMKLHTREQAKEGEKEVEKPEERAVPKWEPSVEGYLRFLVDSKLVYDTLESIVDKAAYPFYAEFKNTGLERSEKLAKDLEWFKEQGYVIPEASSAGASYAQCLKELSEKDPQAFICHFYNIYFAHSAGVE
;
A
#
# COMPACT_ATOMS: atom_id res chain seq x y z
N MET A 1 -23.84 -64.88 -21.37
CA MET A 1 -24.89 -64.01 -20.78
C MET A 1 -24.17 -62.85 -20.07
N PRO A 2 -24.51 -61.59 -20.36
CA PRO A 2 -23.75 -60.41 -19.93
C PRO A 2 -24.29 -59.84 -18.62
N LEU A 3 -23.43 -59.38 -17.71
CA LEU A 3 -23.87 -58.58 -16.55
C LEU A 3 -22.95 -57.37 -16.32
N LYS A 4 -23.45 -56.25 -16.87
CA LYS A 4 -23.51 -54.86 -16.37
C LYS A 4 -22.22 -54.18 -15.92
N ALA A 5 -21.78 -53.24 -16.76
CA ALA A 5 -20.93 -52.12 -16.39
C ALA A 5 -21.58 -51.31 -15.25
N ALA A 6 -20.82 -51.07 -14.19
CA ALA A 6 -21.18 -50.14 -13.13
C ALA A 6 -21.08 -48.71 -13.68
N ALA A 7 -22.20 -48.00 -13.68
CA ALA A 7 -22.25 -46.59 -14.05
C ALA A 7 -21.52 -45.75 -12.99
N ILE A 8 -20.46 -45.06 -13.40
CA ILE A 8 -19.81 -44.02 -12.60
C ILE A 8 -20.76 -42.82 -12.63
N VAL A 9 -21.43 -42.56 -11.51
CA VAL A 9 -22.23 -41.36 -11.32
C VAL A 9 -21.27 -40.21 -11.05
N SER A 10 -21.02 -39.39 -12.07
CA SER A 10 -20.33 -38.10 -11.92
C SER A 10 -21.28 -37.16 -11.17
N SER A 11 -20.98 -36.87 -9.91
CA SER A 11 -21.66 -35.83 -9.15
C SER A 11 -21.14 -34.47 -9.64
N THR A 12 -21.73 -33.92 -10.69
CA THR A 12 -21.60 -32.49 -10.99
C THR A 12 -22.38 -31.72 -9.94
N THR A 13 -21.72 -31.39 -8.83
CA THR A 13 -22.18 -30.31 -7.96
C THR A 13 -22.07 -29.03 -8.80
N ALA A 14 -23.19 -28.53 -9.30
CA ALA A 14 -23.23 -27.22 -9.93
C ALA A 14 -22.95 -26.18 -8.84
N GLU A 15 -21.69 -25.75 -8.74
CA GLU A 15 -21.33 -24.56 -7.97
C GLU A 15 -22.16 -23.40 -8.52
N LYS A 16 -22.99 -22.79 -7.67
CA LYS A 16 -23.62 -21.51 -8.00
C LYS A 16 -22.50 -20.56 -8.43
N PRO A 17 -22.66 -19.78 -9.52
CA PRO A 17 -21.67 -18.78 -9.86
C PRO A 17 -21.61 -17.79 -8.69
N GLN A 18 -20.62 -17.96 -7.81
CA GLN A 18 -20.27 -16.94 -6.84
C GLN A 18 -19.97 -15.69 -7.67
N LYS A 19 -20.63 -14.58 -7.33
CA LYS A 19 -20.29 -13.28 -7.92
C LYS A 19 -18.81 -13.07 -7.62
N ARG A 20 -17.97 -13.24 -8.64
CA ARG A 20 -16.55 -12.95 -8.53
C ARG A 20 -16.38 -11.53 -8.04
N TYR A 21 -15.48 -11.34 -7.08
CA TYR A 21 -15.14 -10.01 -6.61
C TYR A 21 -14.53 -9.21 -7.78
N PRO A 22 -14.82 -7.91 -7.90
CA PRO A 22 -14.23 -7.11 -8.97
C PRO A 22 -12.69 -7.17 -8.91
N GLY A 23 -12.05 -7.53 -10.03
CA GLY A 23 -10.59 -7.72 -10.12
C GLY A 23 -10.13 -9.17 -10.00
N GLU A 24 -10.93 -10.07 -9.41
CA GLU A 24 -10.56 -11.47 -9.13
C GLU A 24 -10.15 -12.24 -10.40
N ALA A 25 -10.76 -11.93 -11.55
CA ALA A 25 -10.42 -12.56 -12.82
C ALA A 25 -9.03 -12.17 -13.38
N LYS A 26 -8.42 -11.08 -12.89
CA LYS A 26 -7.10 -10.59 -13.33
C LYS A 26 -5.98 -10.86 -12.33
N GLY A 27 -6.33 -11.26 -11.11
CA GLY A 27 -5.38 -11.60 -10.04
C GLY A 27 -5.46 -10.66 -8.84
N PHE A 28 -4.84 -11.08 -7.74
CA PHE A 28 -4.96 -10.45 -6.43
C PHE A 28 -4.58 -8.96 -6.39
N VAL A 29 -3.55 -8.55 -7.16
CA VAL A 29 -3.13 -7.13 -7.24
C VAL A 29 -4.25 -6.25 -7.81
N GLU A 30 -5.04 -6.75 -8.76
CA GLU A 30 -6.18 -6.00 -9.31
C GLU A 30 -7.32 -5.89 -8.28
N GLU A 31 -7.55 -6.91 -7.46
CA GLU A 31 -8.50 -6.84 -6.34
C GLU A 31 -8.07 -5.75 -5.34
N MET A 32 -6.78 -5.71 -5.00
CA MET A 32 -6.22 -4.67 -4.12
C MET A 32 -6.35 -3.28 -4.73
N ARG A 33 -6.01 -3.11 -6.01
CA ARG A 33 -6.21 -1.85 -6.75
C ARG A 33 -7.67 -1.40 -6.69
N PHE A 34 -8.60 -2.30 -6.99
CA PHE A 34 -10.02 -1.98 -7.04
C PHE A 34 -10.53 -1.47 -5.69
N VAL A 35 -10.16 -2.12 -4.59
CA VAL A 35 -10.54 -1.68 -3.24
C VAL A 35 -9.85 -0.35 -2.89
N ALA A 36 -8.55 -0.20 -3.18
CA ALA A 36 -7.79 1.01 -2.90
C ALA A 36 -8.37 2.23 -3.64
N MET A 37 -8.72 2.08 -4.92
CA MET A 37 -9.28 3.18 -5.73
C MET A 37 -10.61 3.70 -5.15
N LYS A 38 -11.48 2.82 -4.66
CA LYS A 38 -12.76 3.21 -4.04
C LYS A 38 -12.59 4.05 -2.77
N LEU A 39 -11.47 3.92 -2.07
CA LEU A 39 -11.17 4.69 -0.86
C LEU A 39 -10.69 6.11 -1.16
N HIS A 40 -10.35 6.44 -2.41
CA HIS A 40 -10.02 7.79 -2.81
C HIS A 40 -11.29 8.63 -2.99
N THR A 41 -11.15 9.96 -2.88
CA THR A 41 -12.23 10.87 -3.27
C THR A 41 -12.31 11.00 -4.79
N ARG A 42 -13.49 11.36 -5.30
CA ARG A 42 -13.66 11.68 -6.73
C ARG A 42 -12.81 12.84 -7.21
N GLU A 43 -12.42 13.73 -6.30
CA GLU A 43 -11.54 14.86 -6.62
C GLU A 43 -10.09 14.43 -6.85
N GLN A 44 -9.65 13.35 -6.22
CA GLN A 44 -8.28 12.86 -6.29
C GLN A 44 -8.10 11.71 -7.29
N ALA A 45 -9.16 10.92 -7.52
CA ALA A 45 -9.12 9.83 -8.48
C ALA A 45 -10.48 9.63 -9.16
N LYS A 46 -10.46 9.36 -10.47
CA LYS A 46 -11.68 9.12 -11.28
C LYS A 46 -12.53 7.95 -10.76
N GLU A 47 -11.87 6.92 -10.25
CA GLU A 47 -12.49 5.71 -9.68
C GLU A 47 -12.85 5.87 -8.19
N GLY A 48 -12.61 7.05 -7.60
CA GLY A 48 -12.91 7.35 -6.21
C GLY A 48 -14.41 7.34 -5.90
N GLU A 49 -14.75 6.89 -4.69
CA GLU A 49 -16.14 6.83 -4.21
C GLU A 49 -16.34 7.57 -2.87
N LYS A 50 -15.28 8.10 -2.26
CA LYS A 50 -15.39 8.88 -1.03
C LYS A 50 -15.73 10.35 -1.28
N GLU A 51 -16.45 10.91 -0.32
CA GLU A 51 -16.67 12.35 -0.22
C GLU A 51 -15.45 13.01 0.45
N VAL A 52 -15.27 14.31 0.21
CA VAL A 52 -14.19 15.08 0.82
C VAL A 52 -14.57 15.45 2.26
N GLU A 53 -13.84 14.94 3.24
CA GLU A 53 -13.99 15.28 4.65
C GLU A 53 -12.89 16.25 5.11
N LYS A 54 -11.68 16.10 4.56
CA LYS A 54 -10.50 16.88 4.96
C LYS A 54 -9.93 17.74 3.83
N PRO A 55 -9.21 18.83 4.14
CA PRO A 55 -8.54 19.66 3.12
C PRO A 55 -7.60 18.84 2.22
N GLU A 56 -6.89 17.87 2.79
CA GLU A 56 -5.92 17.01 2.10
C GLU A 56 -6.59 15.95 1.20
N GLU A 57 -7.93 15.83 1.24
CA GLU A 57 -8.71 14.93 0.38
C GLU A 57 -9.28 15.65 -0.85
N ARG A 58 -9.07 16.97 -0.94
CA ARG A 58 -9.41 17.78 -2.12
C ARG A 58 -8.40 17.55 -3.25
N ALA A 59 -8.77 17.99 -4.45
CA ALA A 59 -7.85 18.04 -5.58
C ALA A 59 -6.55 18.80 -5.22
N VAL A 60 -5.38 18.24 -5.56
CA VAL A 60 -4.05 18.78 -5.23
C VAL A 60 -3.88 20.27 -5.57
N PRO A 61 -4.39 20.80 -6.70
CA PRO A 61 -4.28 22.23 -7.01
C PRO A 61 -4.98 23.17 -6.02
N LYS A 62 -5.87 22.65 -5.17
CA LYS A 62 -6.58 23.41 -4.13
C LYS A 62 -5.85 23.39 -2.78
N TRP A 63 -4.72 22.70 -2.67
CA TRP A 63 -3.96 22.62 -1.43
C TRP A 63 -3.19 23.91 -1.18
N GLU A 64 -3.03 24.27 0.09
CA GLU A 64 -2.19 25.38 0.54
C GLU A 64 -1.01 24.82 1.35
N PRO A 65 -0.01 24.19 0.71
CA PRO A 65 1.09 23.56 1.41
C PRO A 65 2.06 24.60 2.01
N SER A 66 2.72 24.22 3.11
CA SER A 66 3.83 24.96 3.69
C SER A 66 5.10 24.11 3.66
N VAL A 67 6.27 24.76 3.61
CA VAL A 67 7.56 24.03 3.65
C VAL A 67 7.71 23.25 4.96
N GLU A 68 7.27 23.81 6.09
CA GLU A 68 7.28 23.12 7.38
C GLU A 68 6.38 21.87 7.37
N GLY A 69 5.16 21.99 6.83
CA GLY A 69 4.25 20.86 6.68
C GLY A 69 4.81 19.78 5.77
N TYR A 70 5.43 20.19 4.67
CA TYR A 70 6.06 19.28 3.71
C TYR A 70 7.27 18.57 4.32
N LEU A 71 8.14 19.26 5.06
CA LEU A 71 9.27 18.65 5.76
C LEU A 71 8.83 17.59 6.78
N ARG A 72 7.78 17.88 7.55
CA ARG A 72 7.18 16.90 8.47
C ARG A 72 6.62 15.68 7.73
N PHE A 73 5.94 15.90 6.59
CA PHE A 73 5.51 14.82 5.71
C PHE A 73 6.68 13.98 5.20
N LEU A 74 7.79 14.59 4.76
CA LEU A 74 8.97 13.87 4.28
C LEU A 74 9.64 13.05 5.38
N VAL A 75 9.79 13.60 6.59
CA VAL A 75 10.38 12.90 7.73
C VAL A 75 9.53 11.70 8.14
N ASP A 76 8.21 11.87 8.25
CA ASP A 76 7.29 10.77 8.56
C ASP A 76 7.29 9.71 7.48
N SER A 77 7.26 10.13 6.20
CA SER A 77 7.33 9.22 5.06
C SER A 77 8.63 8.42 5.09
N LYS A 78 9.77 9.08 5.34
CA LYS A 78 11.07 8.42 5.42
C LYS A 78 11.08 7.37 6.54
N LEU A 79 10.56 7.69 7.72
CA LEU A 79 10.47 6.73 8.82
C LEU A 79 9.64 5.49 8.45
N VAL A 80 8.54 5.68 7.72
CA VAL A 80 7.70 4.59 7.21
C VAL A 80 8.47 3.75 6.19
N TYR A 81 9.15 4.36 5.22
CA TYR A 81 9.95 3.61 4.23
C TYR A 81 11.13 2.89 4.87
N ASP A 82 11.86 3.53 5.80
CA ASP A 82 12.95 2.89 6.56
C ASP A 82 12.43 1.64 7.29
N THR A 83 11.21 1.72 7.82
CA THR A 83 10.56 0.61 8.51
C THR A 83 10.17 -0.51 7.55
N LEU A 84 9.56 -0.20 6.40
CA LEU A 84 9.21 -1.19 5.38
C LEU A 84 10.46 -1.91 4.86
N GLU A 85 11.49 -1.15 4.49
CA GLU A 85 12.77 -1.65 3.98
C GLU A 85 13.46 -2.55 5.03
N SER A 86 13.45 -2.16 6.31
CA SER A 86 14.00 -2.98 7.41
C SER A 86 13.21 -4.28 7.64
N ILE A 87 11.88 -4.24 7.53
CA ILE A 87 11.03 -5.43 7.70
C ILE A 87 11.31 -6.45 6.60
N VAL A 88 11.35 -6.01 5.34
CA VAL A 88 11.63 -6.92 4.20
C VAL A 88 13.07 -7.42 4.24
N ASP A 89 14.02 -6.62 4.74
CA ASP A 89 15.39 -7.07 4.90
C ASP A 89 15.54 -8.16 5.98
N LYS A 90 14.93 -7.96 7.16
CA LYS A 90 14.85 -8.95 8.25
C LYS A 90 14.17 -10.25 7.80
N ALA A 91 13.17 -10.13 6.92
CA ALA A 91 12.45 -11.25 6.31
C ALA A 91 11.96 -12.30 7.33
N ALA A 92 11.20 -11.86 8.34
CA ALA A 92 10.63 -12.76 9.35
C ALA A 92 9.78 -13.90 8.75
N TYR A 93 9.19 -13.65 7.57
CA TYR A 93 8.58 -14.65 6.70
C TYR A 93 9.40 -14.78 5.40
N PRO A 94 9.65 -16.01 4.90
CA PRO A 94 10.53 -16.20 3.73
C PRO A 94 10.12 -15.42 2.48
N PHE A 95 8.82 -15.29 2.22
CA PHE A 95 8.31 -14.59 1.04
C PHE A 95 8.49 -13.07 1.09
N TYR A 96 8.86 -12.49 2.24
CA TYR A 96 9.25 -11.08 2.31
C TYR A 96 10.55 -10.80 1.56
N ALA A 97 11.41 -11.82 1.40
CA ALA A 97 12.66 -11.67 0.67
C ALA A 97 12.43 -11.34 -0.81
N GLU A 98 11.29 -11.70 -1.38
CA GLU A 98 10.89 -11.38 -2.76
C GLU A 98 10.62 -9.88 -2.96
N PHE A 99 10.44 -9.12 -1.86
CA PHE A 99 10.18 -7.68 -1.87
C PHE A 99 11.42 -6.83 -1.56
N LYS A 100 12.62 -7.43 -1.58
CA LYS A 100 13.88 -6.68 -1.47
C LYS A 100 14.35 -6.23 -2.85
N ASN A 101 15.03 -5.08 -2.90
CA ASN A 101 15.71 -4.58 -4.10
C ASN A 101 14.78 -4.45 -5.32
N THR A 102 13.57 -3.98 -5.08
CA THR A 102 12.53 -3.79 -6.08
C THR A 102 12.76 -2.58 -6.99
N GLY A 103 13.61 -1.64 -6.54
CA GLY A 103 13.79 -0.32 -7.15
C GLY A 103 12.76 0.72 -6.68
N LEU A 104 11.78 0.28 -5.88
CA LEU A 104 10.74 1.14 -5.31
C LEU A 104 11.20 1.80 -4.00
N GLU A 105 12.27 1.31 -3.36
CA GLU A 105 12.84 1.80 -2.11
C GLU A 105 13.05 3.32 -2.13
N ARG A 106 12.63 4.03 -1.08
CA ARG A 106 12.58 5.51 -1.03
C ARG A 106 13.44 6.11 0.07
N SER A 107 13.86 5.33 1.06
CA SER A 107 14.62 5.82 2.21
C SER A 107 15.85 6.62 1.83
N GLU A 108 16.66 6.12 0.88
CA GLU A 108 17.87 6.80 0.44
C GLU A 108 17.57 8.12 -0.29
N LYS A 109 16.54 8.14 -1.14
CA LYS A 109 16.16 9.35 -1.89
C LYS A 109 15.63 10.42 -0.95
N LEU A 110 14.76 10.04 -0.01
CA LEU A 110 14.25 10.95 1.01
C LEU A 110 15.36 11.48 1.93
N ALA A 111 16.39 10.67 2.23
CA ALA A 111 17.55 11.17 2.97
C ALA A 111 18.28 12.28 2.21
N LYS A 112 18.46 12.13 0.89
CA LYS A 112 19.07 13.17 0.03
C LYS A 112 18.22 14.43 -0.03
N ASP A 113 16.90 14.28 -0.17
CA ASP A 113 15.98 15.41 -0.21
C ASP A 113 16.01 16.21 1.12
N LEU A 114 16.00 15.51 2.26
CA LEU A 114 16.08 16.15 3.57
C LEU A 114 17.43 16.84 3.81
N GLU A 115 18.54 16.24 3.40
CA GLU A 115 19.85 16.91 3.49
C GLU A 115 19.91 18.13 2.57
N TRP A 116 19.31 18.07 1.36
CA TRP A 116 19.19 19.25 0.49
C TRP A 116 18.43 20.39 1.18
N PHE A 117 17.30 20.12 1.84
CA PHE A 117 16.56 21.15 2.59
C PHE A 117 17.39 21.75 3.73
N LYS A 118 18.16 20.92 4.43
CA LYS A 118 19.07 21.37 5.48
C LYS A 118 20.17 22.28 4.95
N GLU A 119 20.73 21.99 3.77
CA GLU A 119 21.67 22.86 3.07
C GLU A 119 21.05 24.20 2.66
N GLN A 120 19.74 24.24 2.36
CA GLN A 120 19.00 25.49 2.12
C GLN A 120 18.72 26.28 3.41
N GLY A 121 19.13 25.79 4.59
CA GLY A 121 18.95 26.47 5.87
C GLY A 121 17.66 26.13 6.60
N TYR A 122 16.91 25.12 6.16
CA TYR A 122 15.74 24.65 6.89
C TYR A 122 16.13 23.73 8.06
N VAL A 123 15.36 23.81 9.14
CA VAL A 123 15.48 22.88 10.27
C VAL A 123 14.64 21.65 9.95
N ILE A 124 15.27 20.48 9.94
CA ILE A 124 14.56 19.21 9.74
C ILE A 124 13.85 18.83 11.04
N PRO A 125 12.52 18.68 11.04
CA PRO A 125 11.79 18.34 12.26
C PRO A 125 12.04 16.88 12.66
N GLU A 126 11.70 16.55 13.91
CA GLU A 126 11.57 15.15 14.32
C GLU A 126 10.33 14.51 13.73
N ALA A 127 10.34 13.18 13.63
CA ALA A 127 9.17 12.43 13.17
C ALA A 127 7.98 12.65 14.12
N SER A 128 6.79 12.83 13.54
CA SER A 128 5.57 13.05 14.28
C SER A 128 5.09 11.77 14.97
N SER A 129 4.17 11.94 15.91
CA SER A 129 3.49 10.80 16.54
C SER A 129 2.72 9.95 15.53
N ALA A 130 2.21 10.53 14.44
CA ALA A 130 1.50 9.79 13.40
C ALA A 130 2.46 8.89 12.61
N GLY A 131 3.61 9.42 12.18
CA GLY A 131 4.67 8.65 11.52
C GLY A 131 5.19 7.52 12.42
N ALA A 132 5.47 7.83 13.69
CA ALA A 132 5.95 6.84 14.66
C ALA A 132 4.91 5.74 14.95
N SER A 133 3.64 6.11 15.14
CA SER A 133 2.55 5.15 15.38
C SER A 133 2.35 4.23 14.17
N TYR A 134 2.46 4.79 12.95
CA TYR A 134 2.28 3.98 11.76
C TYR A 134 3.45 3.03 11.53
N ALA A 135 4.69 3.48 11.71
CA ALA A 135 5.86 2.61 11.68
C ALA A 135 5.77 1.48 12.70
N GLN A 136 5.30 1.76 13.92
CA GLN A 136 5.07 0.74 14.94
C GLN A 136 3.99 -0.26 14.52
N CYS A 137 2.88 0.22 13.96
CA CYS A 137 1.81 -0.64 13.41
C CYS A 137 2.35 -1.59 12.33
N LEU A 138 3.16 -1.09 11.39
CA LEU A 138 3.76 -1.92 10.34
C LEU A 138 4.65 -3.02 10.89
N LYS A 139 5.48 -2.71 11.91
CA LYS A 139 6.31 -3.72 12.58
C LYS A 139 5.45 -4.82 13.20
N GLU A 140 4.39 -4.44 13.92
CA GLU A 140 3.51 -5.42 14.55
C GLU A 140 2.77 -6.29 13.55
N LEU A 141 2.24 -5.70 12.47
CA LEU A 141 1.58 -6.46 11.39
C LEU A 141 2.57 -7.41 10.71
N SER A 142 3.81 -6.97 10.46
CA SER A 142 4.82 -7.80 9.80
C SER A 142 5.20 -9.07 10.56
N GLU A 143 4.90 -9.15 11.86
CA GLU A 143 5.18 -10.31 12.70
C GLU A 143 3.92 -11.12 13.03
N LYS A 144 2.74 -10.50 13.01
CA LYS A 144 1.48 -11.13 13.47
C LYS A 144 0.50 -11.44 12.35
N ASP A 145 0.46 -10.61 11.31
CA ASP A 145 -0.50 -10.69 10.20
C ASP A 145 0.20 -10.30 8.89
N PRO A 146 0.90 -11.26 8.26
CA PRO A 146 1.73 -10.92 7.12
C PRO A 146 0.90 -10.60 5.87
N GLN A 147 -0.35 -11.04 5.78
CA GLN A 147 -1.27 -10.66 4.69
C GLN A 147 -1.68 -9.18 4.81
N ALA A 148 -2.02 -8.73 6.03
CA ALA A 148 -2.27 -7.31 6.27
C ALA A 148 -1.03 -6.46 5.98
N PHE A 149 0.17 -6.92 6.37
CA PHE A 149 1.42 -6.24 6.02
C PHE A 149 1.59 -6.07 4.50
N ILE A 150 1.35 -7.11 3.70
CA ILE A 150 1.42 -7.02 2.22
C ILE A 150 0.40 -6.01 1.68
N CYS A 151 -0.78 -5.89 2.30
CA CYS A 151 -1.75 -4.85 1.96
C CYS A 151 -1.19 -3.44 2.15
N HIS A 152 -0.53 -3.18 3.27
CA HIS A 152 0.12 -1.90 3.52
C HIS A 152 1.31 -1.67 2.58
N PHE A 153 2.17 -2.67 2.37
CA PHE A 153 3.29 -2.58 1.45
C PHE A 153 2.84 -2.15 0.05
N TYR A 154 1.82 -2.83 -0.50
CA TYR A 154 1.24 -2.48 -1.79
C TYR A 154 0.72 -1.04 -1.81
N ASN A 155 -0.16 -0.67 -0.88
CA ASN A 155 -0.81 0.63 -0.91
C ASN A 155 0.21 1.77 -0.75
N ILE A 156 1.24 1.63 0.09
CA ILE A 156 2.24 2.68 0.31
C ILE A 156 3.07 2.90 -0.95
N TYR A 157 3.67 1.84 -1.51
CA TYR A 157 4.55 1.99 -2.68
C TYR A 157 3.77 2.39 -3.94
N PHE A 158 2.61 1.80 -4.19
CA PHE A 158 1.87 2.05 -5.42
C PHE A 158 1.09 3.37 -5.38
N ALA A 159 0.62 3.82 -4.20
CA ALA A 159 0.05 5.17 -4.09
C ALA A 159 1.09 6.24 -4.42
N HIS A 160 2.33 6.08 -3.92
CA HIS A 160 3.41 7.01 -4.23
C HIS A 160 3.74 7.07 -5.73
N SER A 161 3.73 5.94 -6.43
CA SER A 161 4.01 5.93 -7.89
C SER A 161 2.85 6.40 -8.76
N ALA A 162 1.61 6.35 -8.27
CA ALA A 162 0.42 6.65 -9.07
C ALA A 162 -0.05 8.11 -8.96
N GLY A 163 0.21 8.78 -7.84
CA GLY A 163 -0.23 10.16 -7.61
C GLY A 163 0.67 11.26 -8.18
N VAL A 164 1.70 10.92 -8.95
CA VAL A 164 2.77 11.85 -9.42
C VAL A 164 2.68 12.13 -10.93
N GLU A 165 1.51 11.93 -11.55
CA GLU A 165 1.25 12.32 -12.95
C GLU A 165 0.53 13.68 -13.06
#